data_AF-A0A371BL64-F1
#
_entry.id   AF-A0A371BL64-F1
#
_cell.length_a   1.000
_cell.length_b   1.000
_cell.length_c   1.000
_cell.angle_alpha   90.00
_cell.angle_beta   90.00
_cell.angle_gamma   90.00
#
_symmetry.space_group_name_H-M   'P 1'
#
loop_
_entity.id
_entity.type
_entity.pdbx_description
1 polymer ?
#
loop_
_entity_poly.entity_id
_entity_poly.type
_entity_poly.pdbx_seq_one_letter_code
_entity_poly.pdbx_strand_id
1 'polypeptide(L)'
;MTRTRRTTTAVAASVAFALALAGAIHTVVQEHSTPAAAATNASQSAPLVERPLNSSCSAGHVTFTFDDGPRENTGRVLDALDGFGIDAVLFWNGNKVKGRERIVARALAEGHVIGNHTWDHANLTTGEKPDGSKETWGTQWVRSELERTNAALTAAGVPRPTLYRPPYGAVNSRVDGIARDLGLRLVMSWGNADDNIVNTRDNEGATTKEIADVTIRSMRDGSIITMHDGPGIESLDALQAIVDAMNERGLCATTEVRGDAVSTALEMDG
;
A
#
# COMPACT_ATOMS: atom_id res chain seq x y z
N MET A 1 -24.68 -78.09 1.99
CA MET A 1 -25.54 -78.01 0.80
C MET A 1 -24.79 -77.28 -0.30
N THR A 2 -24.61 -77.96 -1.44
CA THR A 2 -24.41 -77.44 -2.82
C THR A 2 -23.31 -76.41 -3.11
N ARG A 3 -22.53 -76.46 -4.20
CA ARG A 3 -22.09 -77.49 -5.15
C ARG A 3 -21.03 -76.78 -6.02
N THR A 4 -19.78 -77.21 -5.86
CA THR A 4 -18.73 -77.45 -6.87
C THR A 4 -18.72 -76.81 -8.28
N ARG A 5 -17.47 -76.49 -8.69
CA ARG A 5 -16.81 -76.64 -10.03
C ARG A 5 -17.05 -75.51 -11.04
N ARG A 6 -16.04 -74.83 -11.60
CA ARG A 6 -14.72 -75.16 -12.24
C ARG A 6 -14.83 -74.95 -13.77
N THR A 7 -13.92 -74.08 -14.24
CA THR A 7 -13.06 -74.19 -15.43
C THR A 7 -13.60 -73.97 -16.87
N THR A 8 -12.93 -73.01 -17.52
CA THR A 8 -12.18 -73.06 -18.81
C THR A 8 -12.87 -72.85 -20.17
N THR A 9 -12.15 -72.02 -20.98
CA THR A 9 -11.91 -72.08 -22.45
C THR A 9 -13.09 -71.80 -23.39
N ALA A 10 -12.97 -71.28 -24.63
CA ALA A 10 -11.96 -70.59 -25.43
C ALA A 10 -12.59 -70.34 -26.84
N VAL A 11 -12.11 -69.33 -27.57
CA VAL A 11 -11.93 -69.25 -29.06
C VAL A 11 -13.16 -69.16 -30.03
N ALA A 12 -13.20 -67.99 -30.71
CA ALA A 12 -13.37 -67.65 -32.15
C ALA A 12 -14.39 -68.28 -33.12
N ALA A 13 -14.98 -67.40 -33.96
CA ALA A 13 -15.09 -67.42 -35.45
C ALA A 13 -16.44 -66.81 -35.92
N SER A 14 -16.46 -65.62 -36.54
CA SER A 14 -16.44 -65.35 -38.00
C SER A 14 -17.83 -65.35 -38.67
N VAL A 15 -18.16 -64.29 -39.42
CA VAL A 15 -18.61 -64.29 -40.84
C VAL A 15 -19.04 -62.87 -41.24
N ALA A 16 -18.57 -62.45 -42.41
CA ALA A 16 -18.77 -61.15 -43.06
C ALA A 16 -20.03 -61.11 -43.94
N PHE A 17 -20.54 -59.90 -44.20
CA PHE A 17 -21.24 -59.60 -45.45
C PHE A 17 -20.91 -58.17 -45.91
N ALA A 18 -20.54 -58.06 -47.18
CA ALA A 18 -20.24 -56.82 -47.89
C ALA A 18 -21.39 -56.47 -48.84
N LEU A 19 -21.61 -55.17 -49.08
CA LEU A 19 -21.96 -54.48 -50.35
C LEU A 19 -22.57 -53.11 -49.98
N ALA A 20 -21.88 -51.99 -50.21
CA ALA A 20 -21.80 -51.21 -51.45
C ALA A 20 -22.89 -50.12 -51.54
N LEU A 21 -22.49 -48.84 -51.46
CA LEU A 21 -22.64 -47.89 -52.57
C LEU A 21 -21.92 -46.58 -52.26
N ALA A 22 -21.35 -46.00 -53.32
CA ALA A 22 -20.57 -44.78 -53.33
C ALA A 22 -21.43 -43.52 -53.09
N GLY A 23 -20.82 -42.53 -52.44
CA GLY A 23 -21.32 -41.17 -52.35
C GLY A 23 -20.20 -40.27 -51.82
N ALA A 24 -19.38 -39.74 -52.72
CA ALA A 24 -18.47 -38.63 -52.41
C ALA A 24 -19.29 -37.43 -51.92
N ILE A 25 -18.77 -36.63 -51.00
CA ILE A 25 -18.88 -35.15 -50.97
C ILE A 25 -18.05 -34.62 -49.77
N HIS A 26 -17.05 -33.80 -50.12
CA HIS A 26 -16.40 -32.71 -49.37
C HIS A 26 -15.94 -32.92 -47.91
N THR A 27 -14.62 -33.09 -47.75
CA THR A 27 -13.88 -32.66 -46.57
C THR A 27 -14.07 -31.15 -46.35
N VAL A 28 -14.87 -30.77 -45.35
CA VAL A 28 -14.78 -29.43 -44.76
C VAL A 28 -13.59 -29.44 -43.82
N VAL A 29 -12.51 -28.79 -44.26
CA VAL A 29 -11.44 -28.35 -43.35
C VAL A 29 -12.05 -27.24 -42.51
N GLN A 30 -12.38 -27.53 -41.24
CA GLN A 30 -12.64 -26.49 -40.26
C GLN A 30 -11.29 -25.86 -39.87
N GLU A 31 -10.85 -24.89 -40.67
CA GLU A 31 -9.89 -23.89 -40.19
C GLU A 31 -10.53 -23.18 -39.00
N HIS A 32 -10.01 -23.44 -37.79
CA HIS A 32 -10.32 -22.61 -36.63
C HIS A 32 -9.63 -21.26 -36.81
N SER A 33 -10.25 -20.41 -37.62
CA SER A 33 -9.96 -18.98 -37.67
C SER A 33 -10.25 -18.39 -36.29
N THR A 34 -9.20 -18.00 -35.58
CA THR A 34 -9.31 -17.14 -34.41
C THR A 34 -10.06 -15.86 -34.77
N PRO A 35 -11.19 -15.54 -34.14
CA PRO A 35 -11.83 -14.26 -34.38
C PRO A 35 -11.02 -13.15 -33.70
N ALA A 36 -10.46 -12.29 -34.54
CA ALA A 36 -9.98 -10.99 -34.13
C ALA A 36 -11.19 -10.09 -33.77
N ALA A 37 -11.05 -9.42 -32.63
CA ALA A 37 -11.66 -8.16 -32.22
C ALA A 37 -13.20 -8.02 -32.18
N ALA A 38 -13.70 -7.82 -30.95
CA ALA A 38 -14.78 -6.87 -30.69
C ALA A 38 -14.33 -5.96 -29.53
N ALA A 39 -14.10 -4.68 -29.86
CA ALA A 39 -13.76 -3.63 -28.92
C ALA A 39 -15.01 -3.13 -28.17
N THR A 40 -14.86 -2.66 -26.92
CA THR A 40 -15.48 -1.40 -26.45
C THR A 40 -14.91 -0.95 -25.09
N ASN A 41 -14.17 0.15 -25.16
CA ASN A 41 -14.14 1.33 -24.29
C ASN A 41 -13.72 1.27 -22.80
N ALA A 42 -12.54 1.86 -22.60
CA ALA A 42 -12.19 2.85 -21.58
C ALA A 42 -12.01 2.38 -20.13
N SER A 43 -10.76 2.06 -19.81
CA SER A 43 -10.07 2.69 -18.68
C SER A 43 -8.57 2.79 -19.00
N GLN A 44 -8.23 3.51 -20.07
CA GLN A 44 -6.94 4.16 -20.10
C GLN A 44 -7.14 5.45 -19.31
N SER A 45 -6.88 5.40 -18.00
CA SER A 45 -6.75 6.64 -17.24
C SER A 45 -5.67 7.46 -17.95
N ALA A 46 -5.99 8.71 -18.29
CA ALA A 46 -5.00 9.72 -18.64
C ALA A 46 -3.84 9.67 -17.64
N PRO A 47 -2.61 10.10 -18.00
CA PRO A 47 -1.55 10.15 -17.02
C PRO A 47 -2.05 10.98 -15.83
N LEU A 48 -1.97 10.43 -14.62
CA LEU A 48 -2.32 11.12 -13.36
C LEU A 48 -1.55 12.44 -13.19
N VAL A 49 -0.54 12.65 -14.03
CA VAL A 49 0.42 13.73 -13.97
C VAL A 49 0.36 14.53 -15.27
N GLU A 50 -0.16 15.74 -15.17
CA GLU A 50 -0.08 16.74 -16.23
C GLU A 50 1.14 17.66 -16.02
N ARG A 51 1.43 18.01 -14.76
CA ARG A 51 2.54 18.88 -14.39
C ARG A 51 3.26 18.35 -13.13
N PRO A 52 4.51 17.87 -13.26
CA PRO A 52 5.30 17.46 -12.12
C PRO A 52 5.74 18.65 -11.27
N LEU A 53 6.28 18.35 -10.08
CA LEU A 53 6.90 19.34 -9.22
C LEU A 53 8.14 19.92 -9.90
N ASN A 54 8.17 21.25 -10.03
CA ASN A 54 9.25 22.01 -10.66
C ASN A 54 9.33 23.39 -9.98
N SER A 55 9.71 23.36 -8.71
CA SER A 55 9.75 24.51 -7.81
C SER A 55 11.19 24.84 -7.45
N SER A 56 11.49 26.12 -7.19
CA SER A 56 12.81 26.58 -6.73
C SER A 56 13.06 26.34 -5.24
N CYS A 57 12.08 25.76 -4.54
CA CYS A 57 12.08 25.52 -3.09
C CYS A 57 12.28 26.80 -2.25
N SER A 58 12.00 27.99 -2.82
CA SER A 58 12.22 29.29 -2.18
C SER A 58 11.35 29.53 -0.95
N ALA A 59 10.25 28.80 -0.81
CA ALA A 59 9.35 28.85 0.32
C ALA A 59 9.45 27.63 1.25
N GLY A 60 10.40 26.73 1.02
CA GLY A 60 10.67 25.59 1.89
C GLY A 60 10.15 24.25 1.38
N HIS A 61 9.98 23.29 2.30
CA HIS A 61 9.68 21.89 1.97
C HIS A 61 8.47 21.35 2.73
N VAL A 62 7.79 20.38 2.12
CA VAL A 62 6.72 19.60 2.72
C VAL A 62 7.05 18.11 2.60
N THR A 63 6.62 17.31 3.57
CA THR A 63 6.83 15.87 3.60
C THR A 63 5.52 15.16 3.34
N PHE A 64 5.44 14.42 2.25
CA PHE A 64 4.32 13.52 2.00
C PHE A 64 4.54 12.21 2.77
N THR A 65 3.49 11.72 3.41
CA THR A 65 3.55 10.48 4.17
C THR A 65 2.39 9.57 3.80
N PHE A 66 2.66 8.27 3.65
CA PHE A 66 1.66 7.26 3.32
C PHE A 66 1.70 6.13 4.34
N ASP A 67 0.58 5.93 5.02
CA ASP A 67 0.43 4.87 6.02
C ASP A 67 -0.07 3.57 5.37
N ASP A 68 -0.12 2.50 6.16
CA ASP A 68 -0.82 1.25 5.84
C ASP A 68 -0.21 0.31 4.79
N GLY A 69 0.86 0.70 4.10
CA GLY A 69 1.50 -0.13 3.07
C GLY A 69 2.40 -1.26 3.61
N PRO A 70 3.06 -2.03 2.72
CA PRO A 70 2.75 -2.14 1.30
C PRO A 70 1.51 -3.03 1.09
N ARG A 71 0.62 -2.64 0.17
CA ARG A 71 -0.62 -3.32 -0.22
C ARG A 71 -0.65 -3.55 -1.74
N GLU A 72 -1.80 -3.98 -2.25
CA GLU A 72 -2.02 -4.22 -3.68
C GLU A 72 -1.88 -2.93 -4.51
N ASN A 73 -2.27 -1.78 -3.94
CA ASN A 73 -2.26 -0.49 -4.63
C ASN A 73 -0.93 0.28 -4.52
N THR A 74 0.02 -0.16 -3.69
CA THR A 74 1.28 0.58 -3.47
C THR A 74 2.03 0.87 -4.76
N GLY A 75 2.00 -0.05 -5.72
CA GLY A 75 2.62 0.20 -7.04
C GLY A 75 2.09 1.46 -7.73
N ARG A 76 0.79 1.75 -7.58
CA ARG A 76 0.14 2.93 -8.17
C ARG A 76 0.48 4.20 -7.41
N VAL A 77 0.65 4.12 -6.09
CA VAL A 77 1.14 5.23 -5.28
C VAL A 77 2.56 5.60 -5.72
N LEU A 78 3.44 4.61 -5.84
CA LEU A 78 4.81 4.79 -6.34
C LEU A 78 4.84 5.37 -7.76
N ASP A 79 4.00 4.88 -8.67
CA ASP A 79 3.89 5.43 -10.03
C ASP A 79 3.50 6.93 -10.02
N ALA A 80 2.55 7.31 -9.16
CA ALA A 80 2.11 8.70 -9.05
C ALA A 80 3.20 9.59 -8.44
N LEU A 81 3.85 9.12 -7.37
CA LEU A 81 4.93 9.84 -6.69
C LEU A 81 6.12 10.09 -7.64
N ASP A 82 6.58 9.06 -8.35
CA ASP A 82 7.63 9.17 -9.37
C ASP A 82 7.23 10.16 -10.47
N GLY A 83 6.00 10.03 -11.00
CA GLY A 83 5.50 10.93 -12.03
C GLY A 83 5.46 12.40 -11.59
N PHE A 84 5.12 12.67 -10.33
CA PHE A 84 5.13 14.04 -9.78
C PHE A 84 6.51 14.51 -9.30
N GLY A 85 7.53 13.65 -9.25
CA GLY A 85 8.83 13.97 -8.67
C GLY A 85 8.77 14.19 -7.16
N ILE A 86 7.95 13.39 -6.45
CA ILE A 86 7.76 13.46 -5.00
C ILE A 86 8.44 12.27 -4.34
N ASP A 87 9.43 12.54 -3.50
CA ASP A 87 9.92 11.57 -2.54
C ASP A 87 9.10 11.64 -1.24
N ALA A 88 8.67 10.48 -0.72
CA ALA A 88 7.78 10.40 0.43
C ALA A 88 8.35 9.55 1.58
N VAL A 89 7.73 9.66 2.75
CA VAL A 89 7.93 8.73 3.88
C VAL A 89 6.78 7.72 3.94
N LEU A 90 7.09 6.44 3.80
CA LEU A 90 6.11 5.37 3.72
C LEU A 90 6.10 4.59 5.05
N PHE A 91 5.05 4.74 5.85
CA PHE A 91 4.90 4.02 7.12
C PHE A 91 4.21 2.69 6.87
N TRP A 92 4.99 1.61 6.90
CA TRP A 92 4.54 0.28 6.50
C TRP A 92 4.38 -0.69 7.65
N ASN A 93 3.35 -1.54 7.56
CA ASN A 93 3.10 -2.60 8.55
C ASN A 93 3.99 -3.81 8.27
N GLY A 94 4.63 -4.33 9.32
CA GLY A 94 5.60 -5.43 9.19
C GLY A 94 5.00 -6.70 8.59
N ASN A 95 3.76 -7.03 8.93
CA ASN A 95 3.10 -8.26 8.47
C ASN A 95 2.79 -8.28 6.96
N LYS A 96 2.81 -7.12 6.29
CA LYS A 96 2.51 -7.00 4.86
C LYS A 96 3.75 -7.05 3.97
N VAL A 97 4.95 -6.93 4.55
CA VAL A 97 6.21 -6.84 3.82
C VAL A 97 6.55 -8.15 3.11
N LYS A 98 6.32 -9.29 3.77
CA LYS A 98 6.66 -10.61 3.23
C LYS A 98 5.90 -10.87 1.92
N GLY A 99 6.63 -11.22 0.87
CA GLY A 99 6.10 -11.44 -0.48
C GLY A 99 5.94 -10.15 -1.31
N ARG A 100 6.28 -8.98 -0.74
CA ARG A 100 6.28 -7.67 -1.42
C ARG A 100 7.67 -7.04 -1.45
N GLU A 101 8.73 -7.84 -1.35
CA GLU A 101 10.13 -7.37 -1.32
C GLU A 101 10.51 -6.58 -2.57
N ARG A 102 9.92 -6.92 -3.73
CA ARG A 102 10.10 -6.15 -4.97
C ARG A 102 9.55 -4.72 -4.86
N ILE A 103 8.41 -4.53 -4.20
CA ILE A 103 7.82 -3.21 -3.96
C ILE A 103 8.69 -2.41 -2.97
N VAL A 104 9.23 -3.07 -1.95
CA VAL A 104 10.18 -2.47 -1.02
C VAL A 104 11.42 -1.97 -1.75
N ALA A 105 12.05 -2.82 -2.57
CA ALA A 105 13.24 -2.46 -3.33
C ALA A 105 12.97 -1.31 -4.32
N ARG A 106 11.77 -1.29 -4.93
CA ARG A 106 11.34 -0.21 -5.81
C ARG A 106 11.25 1.12 -5.06
N ALA A 107 10.51 1.17 -3.95
CA ALA A 107 10.35 2.40 -3.17
C ALA A 107 11.68 2.99 -2.71
N LEU A 108 12.63 2.14 -2.29
CA LEU A 108 13.99 2.58 -1.92
C LEU A 108 14.79 3.11 -3.12
N ALA A 109 14.67 2.47 -4.29
CA ALA A 109 15.36 2.91 -5.51
C ALA A 109 14.80 4.25 -6.04
N GLU A 110 13.51 4.52 -5.77
CA GLU A 110 12.81 5.76 -6.09
C GLU A 110 12.98 6.84 -5.00
N GLY A 111 13.93 6.67 -4.05
CA GLY A 111 14.32 7.71 -3.11
C GLY A 111 13.45 7.86 -1.86
N HIS A 112 12.42 7.02 -1.69
CA HIS A 112 11.53 7.09 -0.54
C HIS A 112 12.18 6.57 0.75
N VAL A 113 11.73 7.10 1.89
CA VAL A 113 12.10 6.61 3.22
C VAL A 113 10.99 5.71 3.73
N ILE A 114 11.32 4.54 4.31
CA ILE A 114 10.32 3.63 4.87
C ILE A 114 10.42 3.65 6.41
N GLY A 115 9.29 3.98 7.05
CA GLY A 115 9.11 4.02 8.49
C GLY A 115 8.34 2.82 9.04
N ASN A 116 8.36 2.67 10.36
CA ASN A 116 7.66 1.60 11.08
C ASN A 116 6.20 1.98 11.38
N HIS A 117 5.26 1.12 11.01
CA HIS A 117 3.83 1.30 11.31
C HIS A 117 3.23 0.11 12.07
N THR A 118 3.99 -0.45 13.01
CA THR A 118 3.65 -1.65 13.80
C THR A 118 3.47 -2.92 12.97
N TRP A 119 3.24 -4.05 13.64
CA TRP A 119 3.25 -5.34 12.95
C TRP A 119 1.96 -5.56 12.18
N ASP A 120 0.81 -5.40 12.83
CA ASP A 120 -0.50 -5.70 12.26
C ASP A 120 -1.55 -4.59 12.43
N HIS A 121 -1.09 -3.35 12.63
CA HIS A 121 -1.93 -2.15 12.76
C HIS A 121 -2.80 -2.14 14.04
N ALA A 122 -2.38 -2.85 15.09
CA ALA A 122 -3.04 -2.79 16.38
C ALA A 122 -2.84 -1.42 17.08
N ASN A 123 -3.85 -0.99 17.83
CA ASN A 123 -3.78 0.14 18.73
C ASN A 123 -2.82 -0.18 19.89
N LEU A 124 -1.70 0.55 19.99
CA LEU A 124 -0.64 0.23 20.95
C LEU A 124 -1.00 0.54 22.42
N THR A 125 -2.05 1.33 22.67
CA THR A 125 -2.50 1.68 24.02
C THR A 125 -3.59 0.75 24.55
N THR A 126 -4.34 0.09 23.65
CA THR A 126 -5.46 -0.79 24.01
C THR A 126 -5.29 -2.25 23.58
N GLY A 127 -4.40 -2.56 22.64
CA GLY A 127 -4.24 -3.89 22.04
C GLY A 127 -5.33 -4.24 21.01
N GLU A 128 -6.22 -3.32 20.68
CA GLU A 128 -7.32 -3.55 19.73
C GLU A 128 -6.80 -3.61 18.29
N LYS A 129 -7.30 -4.56 17.51
CA LYS A 129 -6.92 -4.82 16.13
C LYS A 129 -7.98 -4.30 15.15
N PRO A 130 -7.63 -4.13 13.85
CA PRO A 130 -8.58 -3.71 12.83
C PRO A 130 -9.81 -4.62 12.68
N ASP A 131 -9.71 -5.90 13.02
CA ASP A 131 -10.82 -6.87 12.99
C ASP A 131 -11.69 -6.85 14.26
N GLY A 132 -11.44 -5.92 15.19
CA GLY A 132 -12.12 -5.79 16.48
C GLY A 132 -11.67 -6.80 17.53
N SER A 133 -10.72 -7.69 17.21
CA SER A 133 -10.10 -8.54 18.22
C SER A 133 -9.15 -7.73 19.11
N LYS A 134 -8.82 -8.29 20.29
CA LYS A 134 -7.97 -7.61 21.26
C LYS A 134 -6.85 -8.53 21.71
N GLU A 135 -5.62 -8.07 21.54
CA GLU A 135 -4.44 -8.77 21.99
C GLU A 135 -4.25 -8.66 23.50
N THR A 136 -3.51 -9.62 24.06
CA THR A 136 -2.93 -9.42 25.39
C THR A 136 -1.83 -8.37 25.27
N TRP A 137 -2.15 -7.15 25.68
CA TRP A 137 -1.28 -5.99 25.50
C TRP A 137 -0.48 -5.66 26.76
N GLY A 138 0.68 -5.03 26.57
CA GLY A 138 1.61 -4.64 27.62
C GLY A 138 2.97 -4.27 27.04
N THR A 139 3.94 -3.94 27.88
CA THR A 139 5.27 -3.48 27.46
C THR A 139 5.94 -4.43 26.47
N GLN A 140 5.94 -5.74 26.75
CA GLN A 140 6.58 -6.73 25.88
C GLN A 140 5.87 -6.88 24.54
N TRP A 141 4.53 -6.79 24.54
CA TRP A 141 3.77 -6.85 23.30
C TRP A 141 4.00 -5.60 22.43
N VAL A 142 3.95 -4.39 23.00
CA VAL A 142 4.27 -3.15 22.27
C VAL A 142 5.69 -3.18 21.71
N ARG A 143 6.67 -3.64 22.50
CA ARG A 143 8.05 -3.82 22.03
C ARG A 143 8.11 -4.80 20.85
N SER A 144 7.40 -5.93 20.95
CA SER A 144 7.33 -6.94 19.89
C SER A 144 6.72 -6.40 18.59
N GLU A 145 5.64 -5.61 18.67
CA GLU A 145 5.03 -4.94 17.51
C GLU A 145 6.04 -4.11 16.73
N LEU A 146 6.88 -3.34 17.43
CA LEU A 146 7.88 -2.47 16.83
C LEU A 146 9.11 -3.26 16.34
N GLU A 147 9.64 -4.19 17.14
CA GLU A 147 10.83 -4.97 16.81
C GLU A 147 10.60 -5.91 15.63
N ARG A 148 9.47 -6.62 15.59
CA ARG A 148 9.13 -7.53 14.48
C ARG A 148 8.98 -6.78 13.16
N THR A 149 8.42 -5.57 13.23
CA THR A 149 8.27 -4.69 12.06
C THR A 149 9.62 -4.21 11.57
N ASN A 150 10.49 -3.72 12.46
CA ASN A 150 11.86 -3.36 12.12
C ASN A 150 12.62 -4.55 11.49
N ALA A 151 12.47 -5.75 12.05
CA ALA A 151 13.13 -6.95 11.55
C ALA A 151 12.63 -7.32 10.15
N ALA A 152 11.32 -7.30 9.90
CA ALA A 152 10.75 -7.61 8.59
C ALA A 152 11.14 -6.59 7.52
N LEU A 153 11.10 -5.29 7.84
CA LEU A 153 11.55 -4.23 6.94
C LEU A 153 13.05 -4.35 6.63
N THR A 154 13.87 -4.59 7.65
CA THR A 154 15.33 -4.77 7.45
C THR A 154 15.64 -6.01 6.62
N ALA A 155 14.92 -7.12 6.84
CA ALA A 155 15.07 -8.34 6.06
C ALA A 155 14.68 -8.14 4.58
N ALA A 156 13.80 -7.19 4.28
CA ALA A 156 13.42 -6.81 2.93
C ALA A 156 14.35 -5.75 2.28
N GLY A 157 15.42 -5.34 2.97
CA GLY A 157 16.45 -4.42 2.45
C GLY A 157 16.30 -2.96 2.87
N VAL A 158 15.31 -2.62 3.71
CA VAL A 158 15.19 -1.27 4.27
C VAL A 158 16.31 -1.03 5.29
N PRO A 159 16.99 0.12 5.29
CA PRO A 159 17.80 0.54 6.44
C PRO A 159 16.97 0.46 7.72
N ARG A 160 17.58 0.11 8.87
CA ARG A 160 16.82 -0.03 10.12
C ARG A 160 15.96 1.23 10.35
N PRO A 161 14.62 1.10 10.44
CA PRO A 161 13.75 2.27 10.56
C PRO A 161 14.10 3.12 11.78
N THR A 162 14.08 4.44 11.61
CA THR A 162 14.30 5.44 12.67
C THR A 162 13.06 6.28 12.96
N LEU A 163 12.03 6.16 12.11
CA LEU A 163 10.75 6.81 12.26
C LEU A 163 9.68 5.76 12.54
N TYR A 164 8.73 6.09 13.40
CA TYR A 164 7.51 5.30 13.55
C TYR A 164 6.29 6.19 13.64
N ARG A 165 5.16 5.67 13.17
CA ARG A 165 3.85 6.27 13.35
C ARG A 165 2.93 5.22 13.97
N PRO A 166 2.32 5.48 15.15
CA PRO A 166 1.40 4.55 15.76
C PRO A 166 0.05 4.56 15.02
N PRO A 167 -0.53 3.39 14.71
CA PRO A 167 -1.91 3.28 14.25
C PRO A 167 -2.86 4.09 15.13
N TYR A 168 -3.80 4.79 14.50
CA TYR A 168 -4.80 5.61 15.19
C TYR A 168 -4.19 6.67 16.12
N GLY A 169 -2.94 7.10 15.88
CA GLY A 169 -2.26 8.04 16.76
C GLY A 169 -2.13 7.53 18.20
N ALA A 170 -2.29 6.22 18.42
CA ALA A 170 -2.42 5.64 19.74
C ALA A 170 -1.05 5.53 20.42
N VAL A 171 -0.69 6.58 21.14
CA VAL A 171 0.55 6.69 21.90
C VAL A 171 0.28 7.17 23.32
N ASN A 172 1.08 6.70 24.26
CA ASN A 172 1.19 7.21 25.63
C ASN A 172 2.65 7.12 26.08
N SER A 173 2.96 7.60 27.28
CA SER A 173 4.34 7.61 27.81
C SER A 173 5.04 6.25 27.78
N ARG A 174 4.30 5.14 28.00
CA ARG A 174 4.85 3.78 27.87
C ARG A 174 5.23 3.45 26.44
N VAL A 175 4.32 3.68 25.48
CA VAL A 175 4.55 3.36 24.06
C VAL A 175 5.71 4.18 23.51
N ASP A 176 5.72 5.49 23.77
CA ASP A 176 6.77 6.41 23.32
C ASP A 176 8.12 6.08 23.99
N GLY A 177 8.16 5.75 25.28
CA GLY A 177 9.38 5.28 25.94
C GLY A 177 9.97 4.02 25.28
N ILE A 178 9.13 3.03 24.97
CA ILE A 178 9.57 1.81 24.27
C ILE A 178 10.08 2.13 22.86
N ALA A 179 9.41 3.02 22.13
CA ALA A 179 9.85 3.42 20.79
C ALA A 179 11.21 4.13 20.82
N ARG A 180 11.41 5.04 21.78
CA ARG A 180 12.69 5.74 22.00
C ARG A 180 13.82 4.77 22.34
N ASP A 181 13.57 3.78 23.21
CA ASP A 181 14.55 2.71 23.51
C ASP A 181 14.96 1.92 22.26
N LEU A 182 14.09 1.85 21.25
CA LEU A 182 14.36 1.18 19.97
C LEU A 182 15.01 2.09 18.93
N GLY A 183 15.24 3.35 19.25
CA GLY A 183 15.76 4.37 18.33
C GLY A 183 14.71 4.88 17.33
N LEU A 184 13.42 4.73 17.64
CA LEU A 184 12.31 5.18 16.81
C LEU A 184 11.78 6.53 17.30
N ARG A 185 11.76 7.50 16.40
CA ARG A 185 11.14 8.82 16.63
C ARG A 185 9.70 8.81 16.17
N LEU A 186 8.81 9.29 17.04
CA LEU A 186 7.39 9.44 16.75
C LEU A 186 7.15 10.47 15.63
N VAL A 187 6.28 10.12 14.70
CA VAL A 187 5.70 11.02 13.69
C VAL A 187 4.18 10.86 13.76
N MET A 188 3.46 11.92 14.13
CA MET A 188 2.01 11.85 14.26
C MET A 188 1.31 12.01 12.89
N SER A 189 0.08 11.50 12.80
CA SER A 189 -0.82 11.60 11.63
C SER A 189 -1.81 12.76 11.73
N TRP A 190 -1.89 13.42 12.89
CA TRP A 190 -2.63 14.66 13.10
C TRP A 190 -2.02 15.44 14.26
N GLY A 191 -2.43 16.69 14.37
CA GLY A 191 -2.03 17.60 15.43
C GLY A 191 -3.10 18.66 15.69
N ASN A 192 -2.79 19.58 16.60
CA ASN A 192 -3.59 20.79 16.82
C ASN A 192 -3.49 21.74 15.63
N ALA A 193 -4.34 22.78 15.60
CA ALA A 193 -4.36 23.75 14.49
C ALA A 193 -3.00 24.45 14.25
N ASP A 194 -2.17 24.55 15.28
CA ASP A 194 -0.84 25.15 15.22
C ASP A 194 0.26 24.15 14.82
N ASP A 195 -0.04 22.84 14.78
CA ASP A 195 0.92 21.81 14.37
C ASP A 195 1.14 21.83 12.86
N ASN A 196 2.30 21.33 12.42
CA ASN A 196 2.65 21.27 11.00
C ASN A 196 2.03 20.04 10.29
N ILE A 197 1.09 19.32 10.91
CA ILE A 197 0.54 18.08 10.36
C ILE A 197 -0.79 18.37 9.65
N VAL A 198 -0.88 17.96 8.39
CA VAL A 198 -2.07 18.07 7.56
C VAL A 198 -2.65 16.68 7.34
N ASN A 199 -3.70 16.34 8.10
CA ASN A 199 -4.45 15.12 7.90
C ASN A 199 -5.47 15.32 6.75
N THR A 200 -5.30 14.57 5.65
CA THR A 200 -6.19 14.66 4.47
C THR A 200 -7.54 14.00 4.69
N ARG A 201 -7.63 13.08 5.66
CA ARG A 201 -8.80 12.24 5.94
C ARG A 201 -9.23 11.38 4.74
N ASP A 202 -8.28 11.03 3.89
CA ASP A 202 -8.53 10.14 2.74
C ASP A 202 -9.03 8.75 3.18
N ASN A 203 -8.52 8.24 4.30
CA ASN A 203 -9.01 7.03 4.95
C ASN A 203 -10.40 7.16 5.61
N GLU A 204 -10.96 8.36 5.71
CA GLU A 204 -12.31 8.62 6.25
C GLU A 204 -13.34 8.90 5.15
N GLY A 205 -12.97 8.72 3.87
CA GLY A 205 -13.84 8.92 2.71
C GLY A 205 -13.90 10.35 2.21
N ALA A 206 -12.89 11.18 2.51
CA ALA A 206 -12.76 12.50 1.91
C ALA A 206 -12.65 12.41 0.38
N THR A 207 -13.34 13.30 -0.32
CA THR A 207 -13.28 13.40 -1.78
C THR A 207 -11.94 13.98 -2.25
N THR A 208 -11.58 13.73 -3.51
CA THR A 208 -10.41 14.37 -4.18
C THR A 208 -10.34 15.88 -3.93
N LYS A 209 -11.50 16.56 -4.02
CA LYS A 209 -11.57 18.01 -3.79
C LYS A 209 -11.29 18.37 -2.33
N GLU A 210 -11.86 17.66 -1.37
CA GLU A 210 -11.65 17.92 0.06
C GLU A 210 -10.18 17.70 0.45
N ILE A 211 -9.56 16.63 -0.07
CA ILE A 211 -8.13 16.31 0.12
C ILE A 211 -7.25 17.44 -0.44
N ALA A 212 -7.48 17.86 -1.68
CA ALA A 212 -6.74 18.96 -2.30
C ALA A 212 -6.94 20.26 -1.51
N ASP A 213 -8.18 20.61 -1.20
CA ASP A 213 -8.56 21.83 -0.51
C ASP A 213 -7.92 21.94 0.89
N VAL A 214 -7.97 20.87 1.72
CA VAL A 214 -7.37 20.90 3.06
C VAL A 214 -5.85 20.97 2.98
N THR A 215 -5.24 20.26 2.03
CA THR A 215 -3.80 20.28 1.81
C THR A 215 -3.33 21.66 1.36
N ILE A 216 -3.96 22.22 0.33
CA ILE A 216 -3.63 23.53 -0.22
C ILE A 216 -3.84 24.62 0.81
N ARG A 217 -4.92 24.61 1.59
CA ARG A 217 -5.13 25.66 2.61
C ARG A 217 -4.09 25.62 3.74
N SER A 218 -3.59 24.44 4.09
CA SER A 218 -2.82 24.25 5.33
C SER A 218 -1.31 24.11 5.12
N MET A 219 -0.88 23.68 3.92
CA MET A 219 0.54 23.43 3.64
C MET A 219 1.39 24.70 3.71
N ARG A 220 2.53 24.57 4.38
CA ARG A 220 3.57 25.57 4.58
C ARG A 220 4.92 24.85 4.75
N ASP A 221 6.02 25.61 4.83
CA ASP A 221 7.32 25.02 5.15
C ASP A 221 7.25 24.15 6.41
N GLY A 222 7.80 22.93 6.33
CA GLY A 222 7.78 21.94 7.38
C GLY A 222 6.48 21.13 7.51
N SER A 223 5.48 21.35 6.65
CA SER A 223 4.24 20.58 6.71
C SER A 223 4.45 19.10 6.44
N ILE A 224 3.73 18.25 7.20
CA ILE A 224 3.66 16.80 7.00
C ILE A 224 2.26 16.45 6.54
N ILE A 225 2.14 15.99 5.31
CA ILE A 225 0.87 15.62 4.70
C ILE A 225 0.66 14.13 4.94
N THR A 226 -0.44 13.77 5.60
CA THR A 226 -0.76 12.37 5.93
C THR A 226 -1.81 11.83 4.97
N MET A 227 -1.45 10.77 4.25
CA MET A 227 -2.27 10.01 3.29
C MET A 227 -2.12 8.50 3.57
N HIS A 228 -2.86 7.65 2.85
CA HIS A 228 -2.85 6.20 3.07
C HIS A 228 -2.68 5.39 1.78
N ASP A 229 -2.00 4.24 1.89
CA ASP A 229 -1.73 3.27 0.80
C ASP A 229 -2.94 2.33 0.53
N GLY A 230 -4.14 2.72 0.99
CA GLY A 230 -5.39 1.94 1.06
C GLY A 230 -6.44 2.32 0.00
N PRO A 231 -7.74 1.99 0.21
CA PRO A 231 -8.82 2.50 -0.63
C PRO A 231 -8.86 4.03 -0.51
N GLY A 232 -8.44 4.73 -1.56
CA GLY A 232 -8.18 6.17 -1.54
C GLY A 232 -7.41 6.64 -2.79
N ILE A 233 -7.85 6.20 -3.99
CA ILE A 233 -7.28 6.73 -5.25
C ILE A 233 -7.49 8.24 -5.36
N GLU A 234 -8.49 8.76 -4.65
CA GLU A 234 -8.85 10.16 -4.53
C GLU A 234 -7.66 11.01 -4.06
N SER A 235 -6.79 10.46 -3.20
CA SER A 235 -5.53 11.12 -2.81
C SER A 235 -4.59 11.29 -4.00
N LEU A 236 -4.47 10.27 -4.86
CA LEU A 236 -3.65 10.34 -6.07
C LEU A 236 -4.22 11.33 -7.07
N ASP A 237 -5.56 11.35 -7.23
CA ASP A 237 -6.24 12.31 -8.10
C ASP A 237 -6.10 13.76 -7.59
N ALA A 238 -5.89 13.95 -6.27
CA ALA A 238 -5.69 15.26 -5.66
C ALA A 238 -4.26 15.80 -5.85
N LEU A 239 -3.28 14.93 -6.15
CA LEU A 239 -1.87 15.30 -6.21
C LEU A 239 -1.59 16.38 -7.26
N GLN A 240 -2.27 16.36 -8.42
CA GLN A 240 -2.06 17.38 -9.45
C GLN A 240 -2.35 18.79 -8.92
N ALA A 241 -3.51 18.99 -8.29
CA ALA A 241 -3.89 20.29 -7.72
C ALA A 241 -2.95 20.72 -6.58
N ILE A 242 -2.49 19.76 -5.77
CA ILE A 242 -1.54 20.02 -4.68
C ILE A 242 -0.18 20.45 -5.25
N VAL A 243 0.34 19.73 -6.25
CA VAL A 243 1.64 20.03 -6.88
C VAL A 243 1.60 21.37 -7.62
N ASP A 244 0.50 21.70 -8.29
CA ASP A 244 0.33 23.02 -8.90
C ASP A 244 0.41 24.15 -7.86
N ALA A 245 -0.28 24.00 -6.72
CA ALA A 245 -0.19 24.96 -5.62
C ALA A 245 1.21 25.01 -4.99
N MET A 246 1.92 23.88 -4.88
CA MET A 246 3.31 23.85 -4.41
C MET A 246 4.24 24.63 -5.35
N ASN A 247 4.10 24.41 -6.66
CA ASN A 247 4.84 25.12 -7.70
C ASN A 247 4.59 26.63 -7.64
N GLU A 248 3.34 27.05 -7.49
CA GLU A 248 2.98 28.47 -7.36
C GLU A 248 3.55 29.13 -6.09
N ARG A 249 3.66 28.35 -5.00
CA ARG A 249 4.16 28.84 -3.71
C ARG A 249 5.66 28.76 -3.56
N GLY A 250 6.37 28.06 -4.44
CA GLY A 250 7.80 27.81 -4.26
C GLY A 250 8.11 26.75 -3.20
N LEU A 251 7.18 25.80 -2.95
CA LEU A 251 7.38 24.67 -2.04
C LEU A 251 7.93 23.45 -2.77
N CYS A 252 8.72 22.61 -2.10
CA CYS A 252 9.25 21.34 -2.63
C CYS A 252 8.87 20.14 -1.75
N ALA A 253 8.98 18.93 -2.27
CA ALA A 253 8.84 17.70 -1.49
C ALA A 253 10.17 17.32 -0.84
N THR A 254 10.12 16.69 0.34
CA THR A 254 11.29 16.12 1.03
C THR A 254 10.89 14.87 1.80
N THR A 255 11.86 13.98 2.05
CA THR A 255 11.72 12.85 2.99
C THR A 255 12.15 13.21 4.41
N GLU A 256 12.70 14.42 4.63
CA GLU A 256 13.08 14.89 5.95
C GLU A 256 11.86 15.19 6.81
N VAL A 257 11.69 14.45 7.90
CA VAL A 257 10.68 14.77 8.92
C VAL A 257 11.31 15.67 9.98
N ARG A 258 10.89 16.93 10.04
CA ARG A 258 11.38 17.90 11.06
C ARG A 258 11.10 17.42 12.49
N GLY A 259 11.90 17.89 13.44
CA GLY A 259 11.82 17.45 14.84
C GLY A 259 10.55 17.92 15.58
N ASP A 260 9.91 18.97 15.08
CA ASP A 260 8.64 19.53 15.56
C ASP A 260 7.40 18.77 15.04
N ALA A 261 7.61 17.66 14.32
CA ALA A 261 6.59 16.73 13.82
C ALA A 261 5.90 15.86 14.90
N VAL A 262 6.16 16.13 16.17
CA VAL A 262 5.53 15.45 17.30
C VAL A 262 4.37 16.31 17.76
N SER A 263 3.15 15.74 17.75
CA SER A 263 2.01 16.41 18.38
C SER A 263 2.28 16.59 19.88
N THR A 264 1.74 17.66 20.46
CA THR A 264 1.65 17.88 21.91
C THR A 264 0.83 16.80 22.64
N ALA A 265 0.36 15.75 21.95
CA ALA A 265 -0.33 14.60 22.53
C ALA A 265 0.43 13.93 23.69
N LEU A 266 1.76 14.02 23.73
CA LEU A 266 2.57 13.55 24.87
C LEU A 266 2.62 14.53 26.06
N GLU A 267 2.24 15.80 25.85
CA GLU A 267 2.22 16.83 26.90
C GLU A 267 0.92 16.84 27.71
N MET A 268 -0.11 16.09 27.28
CA MET A 268 -1.42 16.04 27.96
C MET A 268 -1.52 14.98 29.09
N ASP A 269 -0.48 14.14 29.26
CA ASP A 269 -0.40 13.11 30.31
C ASP A 269 0.52 13.52 31.48
N GLY A 270 0.93 14.80 31.55
CA GLY A 270 1.80 15.39 32.58
C GLY A 270 1.05 16.00 33.76
#